data_AF-A0A5B9Q6P9-F1
#
_entry.id   AF-A0A5B9Q6P9-F1
#
_cell.length_a   1.000
_cell.length_b   1.000
_cell.length_c   1.000
_cell.angle_alpha   90.00
_cell.angle_beta   90.00
_cell.angle_gamma   90.00
#
_symmetry.space_group_name_H-M   'P 1'
#
loop_
_entity.id
_entity.type
_entity.pdbx_description
1 polymer ?
#
loop_
_entity_poly.entity_id
_entity_poly.type
_entity_poly.pdbx_seq_one_letter_code
_entity_poly.pdbx_strand_id
1 'polypeptide(L)'
;MIHTDILELAMEGYIETAIEAADARNSDFAAMVGCQARPDQDGVAGFREQCEQFGELAGRLRQWQSRLAEDQELDRNDKQLLLADLRLVLVGVRIAAFDVGLYARGAGMTDTEIADELGKYARLDSQLRQTILPQLKNDLGVSDTQVL
;
A
#
# COMPACT_ATOMS: atom_id res chain seq x y z
N MET A 1 -25.47 -7.29 -0.86
CA MET A 1 -24.53 -8.29 -0.33
C MET A 1 -23.69 -8.84 -1.47
N ILE A 2 -22.92 -7.93 -2.07
CA ILE A 2 -21.87 -8.11 -3.05
C ILE A 2 -20.84 -7.09 -2.54
N HIS A 3 -19.54 -7.42 -2.39
CA HIS A 3 -18.38 -6.50 -2.31
C HIS A 3 -17.27 -6.91 -1.32
N THR A 4 -17.36 -8.05 -0.63
CA THR A 4 -16.21 -8.65 0.06
C THR A 4 -15.29 -9.38 -0.91
N ASP A 5 -15.85 -10.12 -1.86
CA ASP A 5 -15.08 -11.03 -2.75
C ASP A 5 -14.00 -10.31 -3.58
N ILE A 6 -14.31 -9.14 -4.16
CA ILE A 6 -13.34 -8.39 -4.98
C ILE A 6 -12.23 -7.79 -4.10
N LEU A 7 -12.57 -7.34 -2.90
CA LEU A 7 -11.60 -6.81 -1.95
C LEU A 7 -10.71 -7.92 -1.39
N GLU A 8 -11.30 -9.07 -1.06
CA GLU A 8 -10.58 -10.25 -0.59
C GLU A 8 -9.57 -10.74 -1.64
N LEU A 9 -10.00 -10.88 -2.90
CA LEU A 9 -9.15 -11.28 -4.02
C LEU A 9 -7.99 -10.30 -4.28
N ALA A 10 -8.16 -9.02 -3.95
CA ALA A 10 -7.14 -7.99 -4.16
C ALA A 10 -6.25 -7.77 -2.94
N MET A 11 -6.65 -8.29 -1.77
CA MET A 11 -6.00 -7.99 -0.49
C MET A 11 -4.55 -8.47 -0.43
N GLU A 12 -4.27 -9.63 -1.03
CA GLU A 12 -2.90 -10.16 -1.10
C GLU A 12 -1.96 -9.20 -1.83
N GLY A 13 -2.38 -8.64 -2.98
CA GLY A 13 -1.60 -7.65 -3.70
C GLY A 13 -1.40 -6.34 -2.92
N TYR A 14 -2.37 -5.94 -2.08
CA TYR A 14 -2.24 -4.76 -1.22
C TYR A 14 -1.28 -4.99 -0.05
N ILE A 15 -1.31 -6.18 0.55
CA ILE A 15 -0.37 -6.59 1.60
C ILE A 15 1.05 -6.62 1.02
N GLU A 16 1.24 -7.27 -0.13
CA GLU A 16 2.52 -7.36 -0.81
C GLU A 16 3.07 -5.96 -1.13
N THR A 17 2.24 -5.08 -1.71
CA THR A 17 2.63 -3.70 -2.01
C THR A 17 3.03 -2.91 -0.76
N ALA A 18 2.33 -3.10 0.35
CA ALA A 18 2.70 -2.44 1.61
C ALA A 18 4.06 -2.93 2.12
N ILE A 19 4.37 -4.22 1.97
CA ILE A 19 5.68 -4.79 2.33
C ILE A 19 6.77 -4.25 1.40
N GLU A 20 6.55 -4.28 0.09
CA GLU A 20 7.48 -3.74 -0.91
C GLU A 20 7.78 -2.24 -0.65
N ALA A 21 6.76 -1.46 -0.29
CA ALA A 21 6.93 -0.06 0.10
C ALA A 21 7.76 0.10 1.39
N ALA A 22 7.58 -0.78 2.38
CA ALA A 22 8.40 -0.79 3.58
C ALA A 22 9.85 -1.13 3.26
N ASP A 23 10.09 -2.14 2.43
CA ASP A 23 11.42 -2.59 2.01
C ASP A 23 12.16 -1.52 1.20
N ALA A 24 11.47 -0.83 0.29
CA ALA A 24 12.01 0.32 -0.44
C ALA A 24 12.49 1.41 0.53
N ARG A 25 11.66 1.76 1.52
CA ARG A 25 12.01 2.78 2.53
C ARG A 25 13.13 2.35 3.47
N ASN A 26 13.18 1.08 3.82
CA ASN A 26 14.30 0.52 4.57
C ASN A 26 15.61 0.56 3.78
N SER A 27 15.55 0.29 2.47
CA SER A 27 16.71 0.37 1.58
C SER A 27 17.22 1.80 1.43
N ASP A 28 16.32 2.78 1.24
CA ASP A 28 16.65 4.22 1.25
C ASP A 28 17.33 4.63 2.57
N PHE A 29 16.78 4.19 3.72
CA PHE A 29 17.36 4.42 5.04
C PHE A 29 18.78 3.84 5.15
N ALA A 30 18.96 2.58 4.77
CA ALA A 30 20.25 1.89 4.83
C ALA A 30 21.30 2.57 3.94
N ALA A 31 20.92 3.00 2.73
CA ALA A 31 21.79 3.74 1.83
C ALA A 31 22.26 5.06 2.45
N MET A 32 21.35 5.83 3.06
CA MET A 32 21.73 7.09 3.71
C MET A 32 22.66 6.90 4.91
N VAL A 33 22.37 5.93 5.79
CA VAL A 33 23.24 5.61 6.95
C VAL A 33 24.62 5.12 6.48
N GLY A 34 24.67 4.31 5.42
CA GLY A 34 25.91 3.85 4.80
C GLY A 34 26.79 4.98 4.24
N CYS A 35 26.18 6.10 3.83
CA CYS A 35 26.87 7.33 3.42
C CYS A 35 27.30 8.23 4.59
N GLN A 36 27.36 7.70 5.83
CA GLN A 36 27.68 8.44 7.06
C GLN A 36 26.66 9.53 7.45
N ALA A 37 25.45 9.50 6.89
CA ALA A 37 24.36 10.34 7.40
C ALA A 37 24.06 9.94 8.85
N ARG A 38 23.87 10.93 9.73
CA ARG A 38 23.54 10.62 11.12
C ARG A 38 22.07 10.17 11.22
N PRO A 39 21.74 9.14 12.02
CA PRO A 39 20.37 8.65 12.17
C PRO A 39 19.35 9.69 12.66
N ASP A 40 19.82 10.75 13.32
CA ASP A 40 19.01 11.86 13.85
C ASP A 40 18.76 12.98 12.83
N GLN A 41 19.29 12.89 11.60
CA GLN A 41 18.93 13.81 10.53
C GLN A 41 17.48 13.56 10.10
N ASP A 42 16.70 14.62 9.96
CA ASP A 42 15.26 14.57 9.67
C ASP A 42 14.90 13.65 8.48
N GLY A 43 15.74 13.63 7.43
CA GLY A 43 15.54 12.75 6.28
C GLY A 43 15.75 11.27 6.60
N VAL A 44 16.72 10.93 7.45
CA VAL A 44 17.04 9.54 7.84
C VAL A 44 15.95 9.01 8.78
N ALA A 45 15.55 9.81 9.78
CA ALA A 45 14.46 9.46 10.67
C ALA A 45 13.14 9.26 9.91
N GLY A 46 12.85 10.11 8.91
CA GLY A 46 11.65 10.02 8.09
C GLY A 46 11.53 8.72 7.28
N PHE A 47 12.62 8.20 6.72
CA PHE A 47 12.59 6.91 6.00
C PHE A 47 12.31 5.73 6.92
N ARG A 48 12.94 5.73 8.11
CA ARG A 48 12.69 4.69 9.12
C ARG A 48 11.24 4.70 9.58
N GLU A 49 10.71 5.86 9.89
CA GLU A 49 9.31 6.00 10.30
C GLU A 49 8.36 5.49 9.21
N GLN A 50 8.61 5.85 7.94
CA GLN A 50 7.81 5.35 6.82
C GLN A 50 7.91 3.83 6.65
N CYS A 51 9.09 3.23 6.82
CA CYS A 51 9.26 1.77 6.82
C CYS A 51 8.39 1.11 7.91
N GLU A 52 8.44 1.63 9.13
CA GLU A 52 7.63 1.12 10.25
C GLU A 52 6.13 1.27 9.95
N GLN A 53 5.69 2.43 9.44
CA GLN A 53 4.29 2.69 9.06
C GLN A 53 3.77 1.71 7.99
N PHE A 54 4.54 1.42 6.95
CA PHE A 54 4.14 0.47 5.90
C PHE A 54 4.17 -0.99 6.39
N GLY A 55 5.11 -1.34 7.27
CA GLY A 55 5.12 -2.64 7.94
C GLY A 55 3.88 -2.86 8.82
N GLU A 56 3.50 -1.85 9.60
CA GLU A 56 2.26 -1.87 10.39
C GLU A 56 1.01 -1.93 9.51
N LEU A 57 0.99 -1.19 8.40
CA LEU A 57 -0.09 -1.24 7.42
C LEU A 57 -0.28 -2.66 6.88
N ALA A 58 0.80 -3.35 6.47
CA ALA A 58 0.73 -4.74 6.03
C ALA A 58 0.14 -5.66 7.11
N GLY A 59 0.49 -5.42 8.38
CA GLY A 59 -0.10 -6.12 9.53
C GLY A 59 -1.61 -5.91 9.65
N ARG A 60 -2.08 -4.66 9.54
CA ARG A 60 -3.52 -4.32 9.58
C ARG A 60 -4.27 -4.91 8.38
N LEU A 61 -3.69 -4.89 7.18
CA LEU A 61 -4.29 -5.48 5.99
C LEU A 61 -4.47 -7.01 6.11
N ARG A 62 -3.53 -7.72 6.75
CA ARG A 62 -3.72 -9.15 7.07
C ARG A 62 -4.88 -9.40 8.03
N GLN A 63 -5.05 -8.52 9.03
CA GLN A 63 -6.21 -8.60 9.93
C GLN A 63 -7.51 -8.39 9.17
N TRP A 64 -7.56 -7.40 8.27
CA TRP A 64 -8.69 -7.21 7.37
C TRP A 64 -8.95 -8.44 6.51
N GLN A 65 -7.93 -8.99 5.84
CA GLN A 65 -8.04 -10.21 5.03
C GLN A 65 -8.69 -11.36 5.81
N SER A 66 -8.21 -11.62 7.03
CA SER A 66 -8.76 -12.67 7.90
C SER A 66 -10.23 -12.43 8.25
N ARG A 67 -10.62 -11.18 8.54
CA ARG A 67 -12.00 -10.83 8.85
C ARG A 67 -12.92 -11.00 7.65
N LEU A 68 -12.46 -10.64 6.45
CA LEU A 68 -13.23 -10.78 5.21
C LEU A 68 -13.42 -12.27 4.84
N ALA A 69 -12.37 -13.09 5.00
CA ALA A 69 -12.42 -14.53 4.73
C ALA A 69 -13.37 -15.30 5.69
N GLU A 70 -13.64 -14.73 6.87
CA GLU A 70 -14.59 -15.26 7.85
C GLU A 70 -16.03 -14.72 7.66
N ASP A 71 -16.30 -14.03 6.55
CA ASP A 71 -17.58 -13.37 6.26
C ASP A 71 -18.07 -12.44 7.39
N GLN A 72 -17.14 -11.84 8.16
CA GLN A 72 -17.52 -10.92 9.22
C GLN A 72 -18.12 -9.64 8.63
N GLU A 73 -19.34 -9.29 9.06
CA GLU A 73 -19.94 -8.01 8.68
C GLU A 73 -19.11 -6.85 9.23
N LEU A 74 -18.68 -5.96 8.34
CA LEU A 74 -17.99 -4.72 8.72
C LEU A 74 -19.01 -3.64 9.08
N ASP A 75 -18.88 -3.10 10.28
CA ASP A 75 -19.69 -1.95 10.68
C ASP A 75 -19.20 -0.64 10.02
N ARG A 76 -19.85 0.48 10.35
CA ARG A 76 -19.48 1.78 9.79
C ARG A 76 -18.05 2.20 10.16
N ASN A 77 -17.62 1.96 11.41
CA ASN A 77 -16.30 2.35 11.88
C ASN A 77 -15.22 1.48 11.22
N ASP A 78 -15.47 0.17 11.10
CA ASP A 78 -14.61 -0.76 10.38
C ASP A 78 -14.39 -0.32 8.94
N LYS A 79 -15.47 0.01 8.22
CA LYS A 79 -15.39 0.48 6.83
C LYS A 79 -14.60 1.79 6.71
N GLN A 80 -14.69 2.69 7.70
CA GLN A 80 -13.90 3.93 7.72
C GLN A 80 -12.40 3.66 7.94
N LEU A 81 -12.05 2.76 8.87
CA LEU A 81 -10.67 2.37 9.13
C LEU A 81 -10.06 1.66 7.92
N LEU A 82 -10.79 0.71 7.33
CA LEU A 82 -10.39 0.03 6.10
C LEU A 82 -10.20 1.02 4.94
N LEU A 83 -11.09 2.01 4.78
CA LEU A 83 -10.93 3.06 3.78
C LEU A 83 -9.63 3.87 3.99
N ALA A 84 -9.27 4.17 5.24
CA ALA A 84 -8.03 4.87 5.57
C ALA A 84 -6.80 4.01 5.25
N ASP A 85 -6.81 2.73 5.62
CA ASP A 85 -5.73 1.79 5.30
C ASP A 85 -5.55 1.63 3.78
N LEU A 86 -6.64 1.44 3.02
CA LEU A 86 -6.57 1.31 1.56
C LEU A 86 -6.10 2.60 0.86
N ARG A 87 -6.31 3.78 1.47
CA ARG A 87 -5.70 5.03 0.98
C ARG A 87 -4.19 5.07 1.20
N LEU A 88 -3.70 4.51 2.30
CA LEU A 88 -2.26 4.35 2.52
C LEU A 88 -1.66 3.34 1.54
N VAL A 89 -2.40 2.29 1.16
CA VAL A 89 -1.96 1.37 0.10
C VAL A 89 -1.71 2.11 -1.21
N LEU A 90 -2.55 3.07 -1.61
CA LEU A 90 -2.30 3.89 -2.80
C LEU A 90 -0.98 4.67 -2.74
N VAL A 91 -0.54 5.05 -1.54
CA VAL A 91 0.79 5.66 -1.36
C VAL A 91 1.88 4.60 -1.50
N GLY A 92 1.70 3.44 -0.89
CA GLY A 92 2.60 2.29 -1.02
C GLY A 92 2.82 1.86 -2.48
N VAL A 93 1.73 1.75 -3.27
CA VAL A 93 1.80 1.43 -4.71
C VAL A 93 2.72 2.39 -5.45
N ARG A 94 2.63 3.69 -5.16
CA ARG A 94 3.47 4.70 -5.82
C ARG A 94 4.93 4.61 -5.39
N ILE A 95 5.17 4.29 -4.13
CA ILE A 95 6.53 4.12 -3.59
C ILE A 95 7.18 2.90 -4.23
N ALA A 96 6.51 1.75 -4.24
CA ALA A 96 7.02 0.52 -4.82
C ALA A 96 7.25 0.67 -6.35
N ALA A 97 6.30 1.30 -7.07
CA ALA A 97 6.48 1.59 -8.49
C ALA A 97 7.66 2.55 -8.77
N PHE A 98 7.85 3.56 -7.91
CA PHE A 98 8.98 4.48 -8.03
C PHE A 98 10.31 3.77 -7.78
N ASP A 99 10.37 2.90 -6.77
CA ASP A 99 11.54 2.08 -6.44
C ASP A 99 11.96 1.19 -7.61
N VAL A 100 11.00 0.45 -8.20
CA VAL A 100 11.23 -0.34 -9.43
C VAL A 100 11.74 0.56 -10.56
N GLY A 101 11.10 1.71 -10.80
CA GLY A 101 11.53 2.64 -11.85
C GLY A 101 12.95 3.18 -11.67
N LEU A 102 13.42 3.31 -10.43
CA LEU A 102 14.71 3.89 -10.09
C LEU A 102 15.84 2.85 -10.07
N TYR A 103 15.59 1.67 -9.50
CA TYR A 103 16.65 0.72 -9.15
C TYR A 103 16.62 -0.60 -9.93
N ALA A 104 15.53 -0.95 -10.61
CA ALA A 104 15.38 -2.27 -11.23
C ALA A 104 16.48 -2.60 -12.27
N ARG A 105 16.94 -1.60 -13.03
CA ARG A 105 18.07 -1.78 -13.97
C ARG A 105 19.39 -2.07 -13.25
N GLY A 106 19.61 -1.44 -12.09
CA GLY A 106 20.75 -1.72 -11.23
C GLY A 106 20.69 -3.12 -10.60
N ALA A 107 19.47 -3.62 -10.38
CA ALA A 107 19.22 -4.99 -9.91
C ALA A 107 19.29 -6.06 -11.02
N GLY A 108 19.53 -5.68 -12.27
CA GLY A 108 19.66 -6.60 -13.40
C GLY A 108 18.33 -7.05 -14.01
N MET A 109 17.21 -6.41 -13.68
CA MET A 109 15.92 -6.68 -14.33
C MET A 109 15.95 -6.24 -15.80
N THR A 110 15.33 -7.06 -16.65
CA THR A 110 15.07 -6.76 -18.06
C THR A 110 13.97 -5.71 -18.21
N ASP A 111 13.92 -5.03 -19.35
CA ASP A 111 12.85 -4.04 -19.61
C ASP A 111 11.44 -4.69 -19.56
N THR A 112 11.31 -5.97 -19.90
CA THR A 112 10.05 -6.72 -19.79
C THR A 112 9.65 -6.93 -18.33
N GLU A 113 10.57 -7.38 -17.47
CA GLU A 113 10.31 -7.54 -16.03
C GLU A 113 9.95 -6.21 -15.37
N ILE A 114 10.63 -5.13 -15.74
CA ILE A 114 10.31 -3.78 -15.27
C ILE A 114 8.89 -3.38 -15.69
N ALA A 115 8.54 -3.60 -16.96
CA ALA A 115 7.21 -3.28 -17.47
C ALA A 115 6.11 -4.11 -16.79
N ASP A 116 6.38 -5.39 -16.51
CA ASP A 116 5.43 -6.28 -15.85
C ASP A 116 5.17 -5.86 -14.39
N GLU A 117 6.22 -5.52 -13.64
CA GLU A 117 6.11 -5.00 -12.27
C GLU A 117 5.38 -3.64 -12.23
N LEU A 118 5.77 -2.69 -13.08
CA LEU A 118 5.05 -1.41 -13.19
C LEU A 118 3.58 -1.63 -13.60
N GLY A 119 3.32 -2.62 -14.45
CA GLY A 119 1.98 -3.04 -14.83
C GLY A 119 1.17 -3.60 -13.65
N LYS A 120 1.78 -4.38 -12.75
CA LYS A 120 1.17 -4.88 -11.51
C LYS A 120 0.69 -3.70 -10.65
N TYR A 121 1.57 -2.74 -10.37
CA TYR A 121 1.22 -1.55 -9.59
C TYR A 121 0.12 -0.71 -10.25
N ALA A 122 0.17 -0.51 -11.56
CA ALA A 122 -0.85 0.22 -12.29
C ALA A 122 -2.24 -0.45 -12.19
N ARG A 123 -2.29 -1.79 -12.26
CA ARG A 123 -3.54 -2.55 -12.07
C ARG A 123 -4.07 -2.40 -10.65
N LEU A 124 -3.20 -2.50 -9.64
CA LEU A 124 -3.59 -2.35 -8.23
C LEU A 124 -4.11 -0.93 -7.91
N ASP A 125 -3.43 0.13 -8.35
CA ASP A 125 -3.90 1.51 -8.18
C ASP A 125 -5.25 1.72 -8.88
N SER A 126 -5.39 1.23 -10.11
CA SER A 126 -6.65 1.33 -10.86
C SER A 126 -7.79 0.61 -10.15
N GLN A 127 -7.58 -0.61 -9.69
CA GLN A 127 -8.58 -1.40 -8.97
C GLN A 127 -9.02 -0.72 -7.67
N LEU A 128 -8.07 -0.20 -6.89
CA LEU A 128 -8.37 0.55 -5.66
C LEU A 128 -9.21 1.80 -5.96
N ARG A 129 -8.77 2.63 -6.90
CA ARG A 129 -9.41 3.93 -7.17
C ARG A 129 -10.75 3.82 -7.85
N GLN A 130 -10.90 2.88 -8.79
CA GLN A 130 -12.07 2.82 -9.66
C GLN A 130 -13.14 1.87 -9.13
N THR A 131 -12.75 0.86 -8.35
CA THR A 131 -13.68 -0.18 -7.90
C THR A 131 -13.86 -0.16 -6.40
N ILE A 132 -12.79 -0.40 -5.63
CA ILE A 132 -12.89 -0.69 -4.19
C ILE A 132 -13.24 0.55 -3.37
N LEU A 133 -12.48 1.64 -3.51
CA LEU A 133 -12.71 2.85 -2.72
C LEU A 133 -14.07 3.49 -3.00
N PRO A 134 -14.56 3.60 -4.25
CA PRO A 134 -15.90 4.09 -4.52
C PRO A 134 -17.00 3.22 -3.88
N GLN A 135 -16.86 1.90 -3.92
CA GLN A 135 -17.81 0.97 -3.29
C GLN A 135 -17.86 1.18 -1.77
N LEU A 136 -16.72 1.20 -1.10
CA LEU A 136 -16.65 1.46 0.35
C LEU A 136 -17.22 2.83 0.74
N LYS A 137 -16.97 3.86 -0.06
CA LYS A 137 -17.55 5.20 0.15
C LYS A 137 -19.07 5.21 0.01
N ASN A 138 -19.60 4.54 -1.03
CA ASN A 138 -21.04 4.41 -1.25
C ASN A 138 -21.70 3.68 -0.08
N ASP A 139 -21.10 2.60 0.40
CA ASP A 139 -21.55 1.84 1.57
C ASP A 139 -21.57 2.68 2.86
N LEU A 140 -20.63 3.61 3.00
CA LEU A 140 -20.56 4.54 4.12
C LEU A 140 -21.54 5.74 3.98
N GLY A 141 -22.20 5.88 2.82
CA GLY A 141 -23.00 7.07 2.49
C GLY A 141 -22.17 8.35 2.38
N VAL A 142 -20.87 8.24 2.13
CA VAL A 142 -19.93 9.37 2.04
C VAL A 142 -19.73 9.73 0.57
N SER A 143 -20.19 10.92 0.16
CA SER A 143 -19.75 11.52 -1.11
C SER A 143 -18.42 12.24 -0.91
N ASP A 144 -17.63 12.39 -1.98
CA ASP A 144 -16.27 13.00 -1.96
C ASP A 144 -16.19 14.41 -1.35
N THR A 145 -17.32 15.03 -1.04
CA THR A 145 -17.48 16.32 -0.37
C THR A 145 -17.34 16.31 1.16
N GLN A 146 -17.19 15.17 1.83
CA GLN A 146 -17.16 15.10 3.31
C GLN A 146 -16.00 14.27 3.86
N VAL A 147 -14.76 14.54 3.48
CA VAL A 147 -13.59 14.13 4.27
C VAL A 147 -12.48 15.18 4.10
N LEU A 148 -12.47 16.19 4.98
CA LEU A 148 -11.28 16.95 5.36
C LEU A 148 -10.85 16.46 6.74
#